data_AF-A0A4R2Z2Z9-F1
#
_entry.id   AF-A0A4R2Z2Z9-F1
#
_cell.length_a   1.000
_cell.length_b   1.000
_cell.length_c   1.000
_cell.angle_alpha   90.00
_cell.angle_beta   90.00
_cell.angle_gamma   90.00
#
_symmetry.space_group_name_H-M   'P 1'
#
loop_
_entity.id
_entity.type
_entity.pdbx_description
1 polymer ?
#
loop_
_entity_poly.entity_id
_entity_poly.type
_entity_poly.pdbx_seq_one_letter_code
_entity_poly.pdbx_strand_id
1 'polypeptide(L)'
;MKMENDWHPADIIAGLRKKRTTLAAVSRKAGLGSSTLANALARPWAKGEMLIAQALGVPPSSIWPSRYFDENNCRILRSVRPAKVKAVNAVKVQKAEQEE
;
A
#
# COMPACT_ATOMS: atom_id res chain seq x y z
N MET A 1 -6.76 0.77 28.23
CA MET A 1 -6.21 0.21 26.98
C MET A 1 -5.54 1.33 26.21
N LYS A 2 -4.22 1.23 25.96
CA LYS A 2 -3.49 2.20 25.14
C LYS A 2 -3.83 1.89 23.68
N MET A 3 -4.68 2.69 23.06
CA MET A 3 -4.66 2.76 21.59
C MET A 3 -3.31 3.34 21.22
N GLU A 4 -2.46 2.54 20.56
CA GLU A 4 -1.23 3.08 19.99
C GLU A 4 -1.62 4.11 18.96
N ASN A 5 -1.19 5.36 19.18
CA ASN A 5 -1.51 6.45 18.27
C ASN A 5 -0.72 6.30 16.98
N ASP A 6 -1.40 6.56 15.86
CA ASP A 6 -0.76 6.72 14.57
C ASP A 6 0.34 7.79 14.65
N TRP A 7 1.42 7.58 13.90
CA TRP A 7 2.50 8.55 13.81
C TRP A 7 1.99 9.90 13.30
N HIS A 8 2.53 10.98 13.87
CA HIS A 8 2.21 12.31 13.37
C HIS A 8 2.74 12.45 11.93
N PRO A 9 2.00 13.09 11.00
CA PRO A 9 2.46 13.31 9.63
C PRO A 9 3.84 13.98 9.55
N ALA A 10 4.14 14.87 10.51
CA ALA A 10 5.44 15.52 10.63
C ALA A 10 6.59 14.53 10.94
N ASP A 11 6.36 13.52 11.77
CA ASP A 11 7.36 12.50 12.11
C ASP A 11 7.66 11.59 10.92
N ILE A 12 6.65 11.27 10.13
CA ILE A 12 6.80 10.53 8.87
C ILE A 12 7.67 11.34 7.89
N ILE A 13 7.36 12.63 7.72
CA ILE A 13 8.13 13.54 6.86
C ILE A 13 9.57 13.68 7.39
N ALA A 14 9.76 13.82 8.70
CA ALA A 14 11.07 13.90 9.33
C ALA A 14 11.88 12.61 9.12
N GLY A 15 11.24 11.44 9.25
CA GLY A 15 11.85 10.14 8.96
C GLY A 15 12.32 10.03 7.51
N LEU A 16 11.49 10.47 6.56
CA LEU A 16 11.87 10.50 5.15
C LEU A 16 13.06 11.45 4.91
N ARG A 17 13.05 12.64 5.52
CA ARG A 17 14.14 13.62 5.42
C ARG A 17 15.44 13.11 6.02
N LYS A 18 15.39 12.38 7.14
CA LYS A 18 16.56 11.71 7.74
C LYS A 18 17.19 10.70 6.78
N LYS A 19 16.37 10.02 5.97
CA LYS A 19 16.82 9.13 4.89
C LYS A 19 17.15 9.84 3.58
N ARG A 20 17.20 11.17 3.57
CA ARG A 20 17.38 12.01 2.37
C ARG A 20 16.37 11.72 1.25
N THR A 21 15.15 11.34 1.63
CA THR A 21 14.03 11.11 0.70
C THR A 21 12.89 12.07 0.99
N THR A 22 12.02 12.28 0.00
CA THR A 22 10.81 13.11 0.13
C THR A 22 9.62 12.35 -0.40
N LEU A 23 8.40 12.73 0.03
CA LEU A 23 7.17 12.15 -0.50
C LEU A 23 7.10 12.24 -2.04
N ALA A 24 7.52 13.37 -2.60
CA ALA A 24 7.57 13.56 -4.04
C ALA A 24 8.58 12.60 -4.72
N ALA A 25 9.73 12.34 -4.09
CA ALA A 25 10.70 11.37 -4.62
C ALA A 25 10.16 9.93 -4.58
N VAL A 26 9.51 9.55 -3.48
CA VAL A 26 8.87 8.23 -3.34
C VAL A 26 7.73 8.07 -4.35
N SER A 27 6.92 9.11 -4.54
CA SER A 27 5.85 9.12 -5.54
C SER A 27 6.38 8.95 -6.96
N ARG A 28 7.44 9.69 -7.32
CA ARG A 28 8.10 9.56 -8.63
C ARG A 28 8.66 8.15 -8.84
N LYS A 29 9.29 7.57 -7.81
CA LYS A 29 9.80 6.19 -7.87
C LYS A 29 8.68 5.16 -8.07
N ALA A 30 7.48 5.45 -7.57
CA ALA A 30 6.30 4.61 -7.74
C ALA A 30 5.52 4.87 -9.04
N GLY A 31 5.93 5.83 -9.88
CA GLY A 31 5.21 6.22 -11.09
C GLY A 31 3.89 6.94 -10.81
N LEU A 32 3.74 7.56 -9.64
CA LEU A 32 2.54 8.28 -9.21
C LEU A 32 2.78 9.79 -9.21
N GLY A 33 1.71 10.57 -9.39
CA GLY A 33 1.76 12.03 -9.30
C GLY A 33 2.26 12.51 -7.94
N SER A 34 3.15 13.51 -7.91
CA SER A 34 3.85 13.97 -6.70
C SER A 34 2.93 14.33 -5.52
N SER A 35 1.69 14.72 -5.79
CA SER A 35 0.66 15.05 -4.79
C SER A 35 -0.16 13.84 -4.32
N THR A 36 -0.20 12.75 -5.10
CA THR A 36 -1.01 11.57 -4.78
C THR A 36 -0.55 10.91 -3.48
N LEU A 37 0.76 10.88 -3.22
CA LEU A 37 1.30 10.28 -2.00
C LEU A 37 1.07 11.14 -0.75
N ALA A 38 0.92 12.45 -0.88
CA ALA A 38 0.58 13.32 0.24
C ALA A 38 -0.83 13.01 0.79
N ASN A 39 -1.76 12.62 -0.08
CA ASN A 39 -3.10 12.20 0.33
C ASN A 39 -3.09 10.95 1.22
N ALA A 40 -2.03 10.13 1.18
CA ALA A 40 -1.88 8.95 2.04
C ALA A 40 -1.78 9.29 3.53
N LEU A 41 -1.36 10.52 3.86
CA LEU A 41 -1.25 10.97 5.25
C LEU A 41 -2.62 11.36 5.84
N ALA A 42 -3.52 11.86 5.00
CA ALA A 42 -4.84 12.34 5.42
C ALA A 42 -5.93 11.27 5.29
N ARG A 43 -5.81 10.35 4.33
CA ARG A 43 -6.82 9.33 4.01
C ARG A 43 -6.20 7.92 4.04
N PRO A 44 -6.92 6.90 4.56
CA PRO A 44 -6.45 5.52 4.53
C PRO A 44 -6.24 5.08 3.08
N TRP A 45 -4.98 4.87 2.71
CA TRP A 45 -4.62 4.43 1.37
C TRP A 45 -3.52 3.37 1.44
N ALA A 46 -3.94 2.11 1.46
CA ALA A 46 -3.04 0.96 1.68
C ALA A 46 -1.79 0.95 0.78
N LYS A 47 -1.94 1.27 -0.52
CA LYS A 47 -0.80 1.31 -1.44
C LYS A 47 0.17 2.45 -1.14
N GLY A 48 -0.33 3.63 -0.78
CA GLY A 48 0.49 4.77 -0.41
C GLY A 48 1.21 4.58 0.93
N GLU A 49 0.49 4.05 1.92
CA GLU A 49 1.05 3.68 3.22
C GLU A 49 2.19 2.66 3.07
N MET A 50 2.01 1.62 2.24
CA MET A 50 3.08 0.65 1.93
C MET A 50 4.31 1.30 1.31
N LEU A 51 4.13 2.24 0.36
CA LEU A 51 5.26 2.92 -0.28
C LEU A 51 6.05 3.80 0.70
N ILE A 52 5.35 4.51 1.58
CA ILE A 52 5.97 5.33 2.63
C ILE A 52 6.71 4.42 3.62
N ALA A 53 6.06 3.35 4.07
CA ALA A 53 6.63 2.37 4.98
C ALA A 53 7.88 1.70 4.38
N GLN A 54 7.85 1.33 3.11
CA GLN A 54 9.00 0.79 2.38
C GLN A 54 10.16 1.80 2.31
N ALA A 55 9.89 3.09 2.07
CA ALA A 55 10.91 4.12 2.10
C ALA A 55 11.52 4.29 3.49
N LEU A 56 10.69 4.23 4.53
CA LEU A 56 11.11 4.28 5.93
C LEU A 56 11.72 2.96 6.44
N GLY A 57 11.60 1.85 5.69
CA GLY A 57 12.12 0.54 6.08
C GLY A 57 11.43 -0.04 7.33
N VAL A 58 10.22 0.41 7.62
CA VAL A 58 9.41 -0.07 8.75
C VAL A 58 8.11 -0.65 8.18
N PRO A 59 7.43 -1.57 8.90
CA PRO A 59 6.14 -2.05 8.44
C PRO A 59 5.07 -0.95 8.55
N PRO A 60 4.09 -0.88 7.62
CA PRO A 60 3.04 0.14 7.64
C PRO A 60 2.20 0.08 8.92
N SER A 61 2.04 -1.11 9.50
CA SER A 61 1.34 -1.32 10.77
C SER A 61 2.05 -0.69 11.97
N SER A 62 3.35 -0.37 11.86
CA SER A 62 4.10 0.33 12.92
C SER A 62 3.93 1.84 12.87
N ILE A 63 3.61 2.39 11.69
CA ILE A 63 3.34 3.83 11.49
C ILE A 63 1.87 4.11 11.81
N TRP A 64 0.97 3.21 11.38
CA TRP A 64 -0.46 3.34 11.60
C TRP A 64 -1.04 2.11 12.30
N PRO A 65 -0.72 1.86 13.57
CA PRO A 65 -1.24 0.70 14.31
C PRO A 65 -2.77 0.67 14.37
N SER A 66 -3.42 1.83 14.57
CA SER A 66 -4.89 1.96 14.61
C SER A 66 -5.58 1.50 13.32
N ARG A 67 -4.84 1.50 12.20
CA ARG A 67 -5.35 1.16 10.87
C ARG A 67 -5.16 -0.29 10.48
N TYR A 68 -4.30 -1.02 11.17
CA TYR A 68 -3.91 -2.40 10.84
C TYR A 68 -4.23 -3.39 11.96
N PHE A 69 -4.44 -2.94 13.20
CA PHE A 69 -4.75 -3.78 14.34
C PHE A 69 -6.05 -3.33 15.04
N ASP A 70 -6.91 -4.29 15.38
CA ASP A 70 -8.07 -4.06 16.25
C ASP A 70 -7.67 -4.05 17.74
N GLU A 71 -8.63 -3.73 18.63
CA GLU A 71 -8.45 -3.71 20.09
C GLU A 71 -7.90 -5.03 20.68
N ASN A 72 -8.08 -6.14 19.97
CA ASN A 72 -7.56 -7.47 20.32
C ASN A 72 -6.21 -7.82 19.65
N ASN A 73 -5.53 -6.84 19.06
CA ASN A 73 -4.30 -7.02 18.27
C ASN A 73 -4.48 -7.96 17.05
N CYS A 74 -5.72 -8.15 16.60
CA CYS A 74 -6.03 -8.91 15.39
C CYS A 74 -5.75 -8.03 14.16
N ARG A 75 -5.04 -8.56 13.16
CA ARG A 75 -4.73 -7.80 11.94
C ARG A 75 -6.01 -7.58 11.12
N ILE A 76 -6.41 -6.33 10.96
CA ILE A 76 -7.54 -5.94 10.12
C ILE A 76 -7.18 -6.23 8.66
N LEU A 77 -7.89 -7.18 8.05
CA LEU A 77 -7.77 -7.45 6.62
C LEU A 77 -8.40 -6.30 5.83
N ARG A 78 -7.59 -5.28 5.48
CA ARG A 78 -8.00 -4.30 4.48
C ARG A 78 -8.10 -5.00 3.13
N SER A 79 -9.34 -5.32 2.74
CA SER A 79 -9.65 -5.71 1.37
C SER A 79 -9.27 -4.55 0.45
N VAL A 80 -8.10 -4.66 -0.19
CA VAL A 80 -7.79 -3.86 -1.38
C VAL A 80 -8.93 -4.19 -2.33
N ARG A 81 -9.72 -3.17 -2.74
CA ARG A 81 -10.92 -3.33 -3.60
C ARG A 81 -10.69 -4.54 -4.51
N PRO A 82 -11.56 -5.57 -4.48
CA PRO A 82 -11.32 -6.77 -5.26
C PRO A 82 -11.04 -6.30 -6.68
N ALA A 83 -9.87 -6.65 -7.20
CA ALA A 83 -9.56 -6.36 -8.58
C ALA A 83 -10.74 -6.90 -9.40
N LYS A 84 -11.34 -6.08 -10.27
CA LYS A 84 -12.27 -6.61 -11.27
C LYS A 84 -11.44 -7.58 -12.12
N VAL A 85 -11.43 -8.85 -11.75
CA VAL A 85 -10.90 -9.92 -12.57
C VAL A 85 -11.79 -9.92 -13.81
N LYS A 86 -11.27 -9.38 -14.91
CA LYS A 86 -11.93 -9.59 -16.20
C LYS A 86 -11.84 -11.09 -16.46
N ALA A 87 -12.99 -11.76 -16.48
CA ALA A 87 -13.10 -13.11 -16.99
C ALA A 87 -12.56 -13.10 -18.42
N VAL A 88 -11.35 -13.61 -18.61
CA VAL A 88 -10.84 -13.91 -19.94
C VAL A 88 -11.50 -15.22 -20.35
N ASN A 89 -12.53 -15.12 -21.19
CA ASN A 89 -13.08 -16.25 -21.90
C ASN A 89 -11.96 -16.87 -22.76
N ALA A 90 -11.39 -17.97 -22.30
CA ALA A 90 -10.57 -18.85 -23.13
C ALA A 90 -11.45 -19.99 -23.63
N VAL A 91 -12.25 -19.71 -24.65
CA VAL A 91 -12.92 -20.74 -25.45
C VAL A 91 -12.26 -20.74 -26.83
N LYS A 92 -11.58 -21.87 -27.11
CA LYS A 92 -11.39 -22.49 -28.44
C LYS A 92 -10.21 -22.06 -29.31
N VAL A 93 -9.19 -22.91 -29.33
CA VAL A 93 -8.36 -23.25 -30.51
C VAL A 93 -8.07 -24.77 -30.39
N GLN A 94 -8.92 -25.62 -30.97
CA GLN A 94 -8.60 -26.40 -32.18
C GLN A 94 -7.27 -27.16 -32.07
N LYS A 95 -7.34 -28.41 -31.61
CA LYS A 95 -6.29 -29.42 -31.85
C LYS A 95 -6.73 -30.24 -33.06
N ALA A 96 -6.36 -29.75 -34.24
CA ALA A 96 -6.09 -30.60 -35.39
C ALA A 96 -4.70 -31.26 -35.17
N GLU A 97 -4.45 -32.35 -35.91
CA GLU A 97 -3.30 -33.26 -35.84
C GLU A 97 -3.27 -34.25 -34.67
N GLN A 98 -3.54 -35.51 -35.02
CA GLN A 98 -2.87 -36.81 -34.72
C GLN A 98 -3.81 -37.83 -35.44
N GLU A 99 -3.70 -38.10 -36.75
CA GLU A 99 -2.82 -39.11 -37.39
C GLU A 99 -2.58 -40.36 -36.53
N GLU A 100 -3.51 -41.32 -36.57
CA GLU A 100 -3.36 -42.66 -37.20
C GLU A 100 -4.76 -43.26 -37.46
#